data_AF-A0A0M2JS76-F1
#
_entry.id   AF-A0A0M2JS76-F1
#
_cell.length_a   1.000
_cell.length_b   1.000
_cell.length_c   1.000
_cell.angle_alpha   90.00
_cell.angle_beta   90.00
_cell.angle_gamma   90.00
#
_symmetry.space_group_name_H-M   'P 1'
#
loop_
_entity.id
_entity.type
_entity.pdbx_description
1 polymer ?
#
loop_
_entity_poly.entity_id
_entity_poly.type
_entity_poly.pdbx_seq_one_letter_code
_entity_poly.pdbx_strand_id
1 'polypeptide(L)'
;MIRVVDCAERIAAGWGQNYHHTALATAISDLYNDLIAFPAAWPPHRRNSFTLGAADTAACELTTLLDDYLDTYIDSKVEDSLSMLAEDYFIWQIDDLLPARVAEQAIDDPGRGEGSMTACSPTQRWLNRRVATFW
;
A
#
# COMPACT_ATOMS: atom_id res chain seq x y z
N MET A 1 2.28 16.97 4.71
CA MET A 1 3.66 17.47 4.78
C MET A 1 4.29 17.30 6.15
N ILE A 2 3.79 17.88 7.26
CA ILE A 2 4.43 17.72 8.60
C ILE A 2 4.74 16.25 8.94
N ARG A 3 3.79 15.34 8.73
CA ARG A 3 3.99 13.89 8.99
C ARG A 3 5.06 13.22 8.12
N VAL A 4 5.30 13.74 6.91
CA VAL A 4 6.34 13.23 6.01
C VAL A 4 7.70 13.67 6.54
N VAL A 5 7.84 14.95 6.89
CA VAL A 5 9.04 15.52 7.51
C VAL A 5 9.37 14.77 8.80
N ASP A 6 8.41 14.61 9.72
CA ASP A 6 8.62 13.89 10.98
C ASP A 6 9.06 12.43 10.76
N CYS A 7 8.55 11.77 9.72
CA CYS A 7 8.93 10.39 9.39
C CYS A 7 10.36 10.34 8.82
N ALA A 8 10.68 11.25 7.90
CA ALA A 8 12.00 11.36 7.28
C ALA A 8 13.09 11.67 8.31
N GLU A 9 12.85 12.63 9.21
CA GLU A 9 13.79 12.98 10.29
C GLU A 9 14.05 11.79 11.22
N ARG A 10 12.99 11.06 11.58
CA ARG A 10 13.13 9.87 12.42
C ARG A 10 13.93 8.77 11.72
N ILE A 11 13.67 8.51 10.44
CA ILE A 11 14.39 7.52 9.65
C ILE A 11 15.87 7.90 9.56
N ALA A 12 16.18 9.15 9.27
CA ALA A 12 17.54 9.66 9.19
C ALA A 12 18.29 9.53 10.53
N ALA A 13 17.68 9.98 11.63
CA ALA A 13 18.28 9.92 12.96
C ALA A 13 18.47 8.48 13.48
N GLY A 14 17.67 7.54 12.99
CA GLY A 14 17.75 6.12 13.37
C GLY A 14 18.38 5.23 12.30
N TRP A 15 18.94 5.79 11.23
CA TRP A 15 19.43 5.03 10.09
C TRP A 15 20.56 4.07 10.50
N GLY A 16 20.52 2.84 10.00
CA GLY A 16 21.49 1.80 10.34
C GLY A 16 21.42 1.22 11.76
N GLN A 17 20.66 1.84 12.68
CA GLN A 17 20.50 1.36 14.06
C GLN A 17 19.09 0.87 14.39
N ASN A 18 18.08 1.68 14.07
CA ASN A 18 16.67 1.44 14.43
C ASN A 18 15.80 1.12 13.21
N TYR A 19 16.23 1.54 12.03
CA TYR A 19 15.50 1.40 10.78
C TYR A 19 16.17 0.38 9.86
N HIS A 20 16.11 -0.89 10.23
CA HIS A 20 16.30 -1.99 9.28
C HIS A 20 15.03 -2.20 8.45
N HIS A 21 15.12 -2.93 7.33
CA HIS A 21 14.04 -3.11 6.34
C HIS A 21 12.64 -3.30 6.96
N THR A 22 12.48 -4.22 7.91
CA THR A 22 11.17 -4.49 8.53
C THR A 22 10.62 -3.32 9.36
N ALA A 23 11.48 -2.65 10.13
CA ALA A 23 11.09 -1.48 10.93
C ALA A 23 10.77 -0.29 10.02
N LEU A 24 11.54 -0.13 8.94
CA LEU A 24 11.32 0.86 7.90
C LEU A 24 9.98 0.64 7.19
N ALA A 25 9.73 -0.57 6.69
CA ALA A 25 8.46 -0.94 6.04
C ALA A 25 7.26 -0.72 6.96
N THR A 26 7.40 -0.98 8.26
CA THR A 26 6.35 -0.69 9.25
C THR A 26 6.09 0.81 9.36
N ALA A 27 7.13 1.63 9.51
CA ALA A 27 6.98 3.09 9.61
C ALA A 27 6.38 3.72 8.34
N ILE A 28 6.79 3.23 7.16
CA ILE A 28 6.22 3.66 5.88
C ILE A 28 4.76 3.22 5.75
N SER A 29 4.42 2.01 6.21
CA SER A 29 3.04 1.53 6.19
C SER A 29 2.13 2.40 7.06
N ASP A 30 2.59 2.77 8.27
CA ASP A 30 1.86 3.71 9.14
C ASP A 30 1.67 5.06 8.44
N LEU A 31 2.75 5.62 7.85
CA LEU A 31 2.69 6.87 7.10
C LEU A 31 1.66 6.82 5.96
N TYR A 32 1.65 5.72 5.19
CA TYR A 32 0.77 5.54 4.05
C TYR A 32 -0.70 5.34 4.46
N ASN A 33 -0.96 4.59 5.53
CA ASN A 33 -2.33 4.43 6.06
C ASN A 33 -2.96 5.78 6.42
N ASP A 34 -2.14 6.73 6.84
CA ASP A 34 -2.60 8.05 7.25
C ASP A 34 -2.75 9.05 6.11
N LEU A 35 -2.02 8.88 5.01
CA LEU A 35 -1.92 9.88 3.95
C LEU A 35 -2.54 9.44 2.61
N ILE A 36 -2.68 8.14 2.34
CA ILE A 36 -3.27 7.67 1.08
C ILE A 36 -4.79 7.78 1.11
N ALA A 37 -5.34 8.44 0.09
CA ALA A 37 -6.77 8.45 -0.16
C ALA A 37 -7.18 7.20 -0.97
N PHE A 38 -7.83 6.25 -0.31
CA PHE A 38 -8.36 5.05 -0.98
C PHE A 38 -9.77 5.25 -1.54
N PRO A 39 -10.13 4.55 -2.64
CA PRO A 39 -11.50 4.50 -3.13
C PRO A 39 -12.44 3.95 -2.06
N ALA A 40 -13.62 4.55 -1.93
CA ALA A 40 -14.63 4.13 -0.95
C ALA A 40 -15.06 2.66 -1.14
N ALA A 41 -15.06 2.18 -2.39
CA ALA A 41 -15.42 0.81 -2.76
C ALA A 41 -14.39 -0.24 -2.32
N TRP A 42 -13.15 0.15 -2.01
CA TRP A 42 -12.13 -0.80 -1.60
C TRP A 42 -12.40 -1.31 -0.18
N PRO A 43 -12.47 -2.63 0.04
CA PRO A 43 -12.63 -3.19 1.38
C PRO A 43 -11.34 -3.04 2.21
N PRO A 44 -11.43 -3.07 3.56
CA PRO A 44 -10.27 -2.85 4.44
C PRO A 44 -9.09 -3.79 4.16
N HIS A 45 -9.34 -5.08 3.92
CA HIS A 45 -8.27 -6.04 3.64
C HIS A 45 -7.48 -5.70 2.37
N ARG A 46 -8.15 -5.14 1.34
CA ARG A 46 -7.51 -4.71 0.10
C ARG A 46 -6.64 -3.47 0.32
N ARG A 47 -7.16 -2.48 1.06
CA ARG A 47 -6.39 -1.29 1.46
C ARG A 47 -5.13 -1.68 2.25
N ASN A 48 -5.28 -2.61 3.20
CA ASN A 48 -4.16 -3.13 3.98
C ASN A 48 -3.13 -3.83 3.09
N SER A 49 -3.58 -4.72 2.19
CA SER A 49 -2.68 -5.44 1.28
C SER A 49 -1.94 -4.48 0.35
N PHE A 50 -2.62 -3.45 -0.18
CA PHE A 50 -1.98 -2.43 -1.01
C PHE A 50 -0.93 -1.66 -0.22
N THR A 51 -1.30 -1.17 0.97
CA THR A 51 -0.42 -0.36 1.82
C THR A 51 0.83 -1.14 2.24
N LEU A 52 0.67 -2.40 2.64
CA LEU A 52 1.79 -3.25 3.03
C LEU A 52 2.73 -3.51 1.85
N GLY A 53 2.19 -3.84 0.68
CA GLY A 53 3.01 -4.07 -0.52
C GLY A 53 3.74 -2.81 -1.00
N ALA A 54 3.05 -1.66 -0.97
CA ALA A 54 3.65 -0.37 -1.31
C ALA A 54 4.74 0.03 -0.31
N ALA A 55 4.51 -0.19 0.99
CA ALA A 55 5.47 0.13 2.04
C ALA A 55 6.71 -0.78 2.00
N ASP A 56 6.55 -2.07 1.70
CA ASP A 56 7.67 -3.00 1.52
C ASP A 56 8.53 -2.63 0.32
N THR A 57 7.90 -2.30 -0.81
CA THR A 57 8.61 -1.81 -2.01
C THR A 57 9.37 -0.52 -1.69
N ALA A 58 8.71 0.42 -1.03
CA ALA A 58 9.30 1.69 -0.67
C ALA A 58 10.45 1.56 0.33
N ALA A 59 10.36 0.61 1.27
CA ALA A 59 11.44 0.30 2.19
C ALA A 59 12.67 -0.26 1.46
N CYS A 60 12.49 -1.12 0.46
CA CYS A 60 13.59 -1.61 -0.39
C CYS A 60 14.26 -0.45 -1.13
N GLU A 61 13.48 0.36 -1.85
CA GLU A 61 14.00 1.47 -2.66
C GLU A 61 14.70 2.53 -1.80
N LEU A 62 14.07 2.92 -0.69
CA LEU A 62 14.65 3.90 0.22
C LEU A 62 15.91 3.37 0.90
N THR A 63 15.97 2.07 1.23
CA THR A 63 17.20 1.47 1.78
C THR A 63 18.35 1.58 0.79
N THR A 64 18.11 1.20 -0.46
CA THR A 64 19.12 1.35 -1.52
C THR A 64 19.53 2.81 -1.70
N LEU A 65 18.57 3.74 -1.74
CA LEU A 65 18.85 5.17 -1.92
C LEU A 65 19.75 5.73 -0.80
N LEU A 66 19.45 5.39 0.45
CA LEU A 66 20.20 5.89 1.61
C LEU A 66 21.57 5.22 1.73
N ASP A 67 21.67 3.92 1.47
CA ASP A 67 22.95 3.21 1.47
C ASP A 67 23.88 3.69 0.34
N ASP A 68 23.36 3.86 -0.89
CA ASP A 68 24.12 4.41 -2.01
C ASP A 68 24.64 5.83 -1.72
N TYR A 69 23.83 6.65 -1.02
CA TYR A 69 24.24 7.97 -0.59
C TYR A 69 25.38 7.92 0.42
N LEU A 70 25.30 7.03 1.43
CA LEU A 70 26.35 6.85 2.43
C LEU A 70 27.65 6.32 1.85
N ASP A 71 27.56 5.36 0.94
CA ASP A 71 28.74 4.78 0.26
C ASP A 71 29.45 5.83 -0.61
N THR A 72 28.69 6.79 -1.15
CA THR A 72 29.23 7.88 -1.98
C THR A 72 29.78 9.04 -1.14
N TYR A 73 29.19 9.34 0.02
CA TYR A 73 29.48 10.53 0.81
C TYR A 73 29.79 10.22 2.28
N ILE A 74 31.05 10.43 2.67
CA ILE A 74 31.52 10.35 4.07
C ILE A 74 31.62 11.78 4.63
N ASP A 75 30.49 12.48 4.77
CA ASP A 75 30.46 13.82 5.39
C ASP A 75 29.84 13.79 6.79
N SER A 76 30.25 14.73 7.62
CA SER A 76 29.76 15.01 8.97
C SER A 76 28.33 15.54 9.05
N LYS A 77 27.67 15.86 7.91
CA LYS A 77 26.27 16.33 7.83
C LYS A 77 25.28 15.31 7.26
N VAL A 78 25.62 14.04 7.34
CA VAL A 78 24.85 12.94 6.74
C VAL A 78 23.38 12.92 7.18
N GLU A 79 23.06 13.17 8.46
CA GLU A 79 21.66 13.08 8.94
C GLU A 79 20.71 14.06 8.24
N ASP A 80 21.10 15.34 8.10
CA ASP A 80 20.27 16.36 7.41
C ASP A 80 20.04 15.95 5.94
N SER A 81 21.06 15.42 5.27
CA SER A 81 20.98 14.96 3.89
C SER A 81 20.11 13.71 3.74
N LEU A 82 20.23 12.73 4.65
CA LEU A 82 19.40 11.53 4.66
C LEU A 82 17.93 11.89 4.89
N SER A 83 17.66 12.85 5.78
CA SER A 83 16.30 13.34 6.03
C SER A 83 15.73 14.00 4.78
N MET A 84 16.49 14.88 4.14
CA MET A 84 16.06 15.53 2.90
C MET A 84 15.78 14.53 1.77
N LEU A 85 16.63 13.50 1.61
CA LEU A 85 16.43 12.45 0.61
C LEU A 85 15.18 11.61 0.90
N ALA A 86 14.97 11.22 2.15
CA ALA A 86 13.79 10.46 2.55
C ALA A 86 12.52 11.29 2.36
N GLU A 87 12.55 12.59 2.70
CA GLU A 87 11.43 13.49 2.49
C GLU A 87 11.06 13.61 1.00
N ASP A 88 12.04 13.92 0.14
CA ASP A 88 11.82 14.07 -1.30
C ASP A 88 11.24 12.79 -1.93
N TYR A 89 11.79 11.64 -1.52
CA TYR A 89 11.28 10.33 -1.92
C TYR A 89 9.82 10.13 -1.52
N PHE A 90 9.45 10.42 -0.26
CA PHE A 90 8.09 10.27 0.21
C PHE A 90 7.11 11.26 -0.42
N ILE A 91 7.52 12.50 -0.68
CA ILE A 91 6.68 13.49 -1.36
C ILE A 91 6.33 12.96 -2.76
N TRP A 92 7.31 12.50 -3.53
CA TRP A 92 7.05 11.93 -4.84
C TRP A 92 6.13 10.69 -4.79
N GLN A 93 6.37 9.79 -3.84
CA GLN A 93 5.52 8.61 -3.65
C GLN A 93 4.06 8.99 -3.37
N ILE A 94 3.83 9.92 -2.45
CA ILE A 94 2.49 10.26 -1.96
C ILE A 94 1.72 11.15 -2.94
N ASP A 95 2.39 12.10 -3.60
CA ASP A 95 1.73 13.07 -4.46
C ASP A 95 1.53 12.55 -5.90
N ASP A 96 2.40 11.65 -6.38
CA ASP A 96 2.41 11.20 -7.77
C ASP A 96 2.20 9.69 -7.90
N LEU A 97 3.11 8.87 -7.35
CA LEU A 97 3.13 7.44 -7.65
C LEU A 97 1.92 6.68 -7.06
N LEU A 98 1.65 6.86 -5.77
CA LEU A 98 0.61 6.10 -5.07
C LEU A 98 -0.80 6.46 -5.57
N PRO A 99 -1.16 7.74 -5.79
CA PRO A 99 -2.45 8.09 -6.40
C PRO A 99 -2.64 7.46 -7.78
N ALA A 100 -1.61 7.45 -8.63
CA ALA A 100 -1.67 6.81 -9.94
C ALA A 100 -1.90 5.29 -9.81
N ARG A 101 -1.14 4.60 -8.96
CA ARG A 101 -1.29 3.15 -8.73
C ARG A 101 -2.65 2.79 -8.14
N VAL A 102 -3.18 3.61 -7.23
CA VAL A 102 -4.53 3.42 -6.68
C VAL A 102 -5.59 3.59 -7.77
N ALA A 103 -5.47 4.60 -8.62
CA ALA A 103 -6.40 4.85 -9.72
C ALA A 103 -6.39 3.69 -10.75
N GLU A 104 -5.21 3.21 -11.13
CA GLU A 104 -5.05 2.06 -12.03
C GLU A 104 -5.72 0.80 -11.47
N GLN A 105 -5.42 0.43 -10.22
CA GLN A 105 -6.03 -0.76 -9.61
C GLN A 105 -7.54 -0.62 -9.42
N ALA A 106 -8.07 0.60 -9.26
CA ALA A 106 -9.51 0.83 -9.17
C ALA A 106 -10.22 0.62 -10.51
N ILE A 107 -9.53 0.77 -11.65
CA ILE A 107 -10.06 0.46 -12.99
C ILE A 107 -10.09 -1.05 -13.21
N ASP A 108 -9.00 -1.74 -12.87
CA ASP A 108 -8.84 -3.18 -13.15
C ASP A 108 -9.71 -4.07 -12.23
N ASP A 109 -9.94 -3.64 -11.00
CA ASP A 109 -10.88 -4.26 -10.07
C ASP A 109 -11.61 -3.18 -9.27
N PRO A 110 -12.83 -2.76 -9.67
CA PRO A 110 -13.58 -1.72 -8.97
C PRO A 110 -14.14 -2.16 -7.59
N GLY A 111 -13.79 -3.35 -7.10
CA GLY A 111 -14.28 -3.88 -5.84
C GLY A 111 -15.39 -4.92 -6.03
N ARG A 112 -15.29 -5.72 -7.10
CA ARG A 112 -16.13 -6.93 -7.20
C ARG A 112 -15.53 -7.93 -6.24
N GLY A 113 -15.94 -7.84 -4.98
CA GLY A 113 -15.38 -8.65 -3.91
C GLY A 113 -15.30 -10.13 -4.30
N GLU A 114 -14.35 -10.84 -3.72
CA GLU A 114 -14.22 -12.31 -3.78
C GLU A 114 -15.44 -13.04 -3.14
N GLY A 115 -16.59 -12.36 -3.08
CA GLY A 115 -17.87 -12.91 -2.74
C GLY A 115 -18.33 -13.90 -3.79
N SER A 116 -18.18 -15.18 -3.43
CA SER A 116 -19.06 -16.26 -3.83
C SER A 116 -18.88 -16.80 -5.25
N MET A 117 -17.95 -17.74 -5.36
CA MET A 117 -17.99 -18.81 -6.37
C MET A 117 -19.12 -19.84 -6.07
N THR A 118 -20.29 -19.37 -5.61
CA THR A 118 -21.53 -20.16 -5.58
C THR A 118 -22.62 -19.39 -6.31
N ALA A 119 -22.44 -19.23 -7.62
CA ALA A 119 -23.56 -19.03 -8.52
C ALA A 119 -24.37 -20.33 -8.57
N CYS A 120 -25.16 -20.61 -7.52
CA CYS A 120 -26.29 -21.51 -7.62
C CYS A 120 -27.33 -20.81 -8.50
N SER A 121 -27.24 -21.03 -9.81
CA SER A 121 -28.31 -20.67 -10.76
C SER A 121 -29.62 -21.31 -10.29
N PRO A 122 -30.69 -20.56 -9.97
CA PRO A 122 -31.98 -21.15 -9.70
C PRO A 122 -32.69 -21.39 -11.04
N THR A 123 -32.17 -22.35 -11.81
CA THR A 123 -32.83 -22.82 -13.04
C THR A 123 -33.01 -24.33 -13.01
N GLN A 124 -33.58 -24.87 -11.93
CA GLN A 124 -33.97 -26.29 -11.85
C GLN A 124 -35.20 -26.54 -10.96
N ARG A 125 -36.26 -25.71 -11.06
CA ARG A 125 -37.52 -26.01 -10.35
C ARG A 125 -38.79 -25.99 -11.21
N TRP A 126 -38.66 -25.95 -12.53
CA TRP A 126 -39.78 -26.05 -13.46
C TRP A 126 -39.74 -27.35 -14.26
N LEU A 127 -39.85 -28.50 -13.59
CA LEU A 127 -40.29 -29.77 -14.19
C LEU A 127 -40.69 -30.75 -13.10
N ASN A 128 -41.64 -30.35 -12.24
CA ASN A 128 -42.50 -31.32 -11.57
C ASN A 128 -43.87 -30.72 -11.26
N ARG A 129 -44.63 -30.45 -12.32
CA ARG A 129 -46.07 -30.23 -12.22
C ARG A 129 -46.74 -30.77 -13.48
N ARG A 130 -47.28 -31.98 -13.35
CA ARG A 130 -48.28 -32.74 -14.13
C ARG A 130 -47.91 -34.21 -13.87
N VAL A 131 -48.65 -35.00 -13.12
CA VAL A 131 -50.09 -35.22 -13.17
C VAL A 131 -50.57 -35.67 -11.79
N ALA A 132 -51.52 -34.94 -11.22
CA ALA A 132 -52.52 -35.51 -10.33
C ALA A 132 -53.87 -35.11 -10.94
N THR A 133 -54.69 -36.10 -11.33
CA THR A 133 -56.15 -36.16 -11.06
C THR A 133 -56.82 -37.33 -11.79
N PHE A 134 -57.56 -38.14 -11.02
CA PHE A 134 -58.85 -38.84 -11.27
C PHE A 134 -58.96 -39.77 -12.51
N TRP A 135 -59.34 -41.05 -12.41
CA TRP A 135 -60.50 -41.68 -11.74
C TRP A 135 -60.15 -43.06 -11.17
#